data_AF-A0A0Q6TU87-F1
#
_entry.id   AF-A0A0Q6TU87-F1
#
_cell.length_a   1.000
_cell.length_b   1.000
_cell.length_c   1.000
_cell.angle_alpha   90.00
_cell.angle_beta   90.00
_cell.angle_gamma   90.00
#
_symmetry.space_group_name_H-M   'P 1'
#
loop_
_entity.id
_entity.type
_entity.pdbx_description
1 polymer ?
#
loop_
_entity_poly.entity_id
_entity_poly.type
_entity_poly.pdbx_seq_one_letter_code
_entity_poly.pdbx_strand_id
1 'polypeptide(L)'
;MAAIEPELDKEAILVAHEKTYHAFAVLLRWAMLHLAVVISGLTVWFATPGGFWGGLVTAIVVFVAGYYGMVRREEQQSLDPWAPGRKSVL
;
A
#
# COMPACT_ATOMS: atom_id res chain seq x y z
N MET A 1 12.20 40.82 -7.00
CA MET A 1 10.92 40.35 -6.43
C MET A 1 10.07 39.50 -7.39
N ALA A 2 10.14 39.66 -8.72
CA ALA A 2 9.33 38.87 -9.66
C ALA A 2 9.77 37.40 -9.91
N ALA A 3 10.95 36.98 -9.43
CA ALA A 3 11.49 35.63 -9.67
C ALA A 3 11.10 34.59 -8.59
N ILE A 4 10.53 35.03 -7.46
CA ILE A 4 10.19 34.15 -6.32
C ILE A 4 8.78 33.56 -6.49
N GLU A 5 7.82 34.33 -7.01
CA GLU A 5 6.45 33.87 -7.22
C GLU A 5 6.32 32.62 -8.11
N PRO A 6 7.01 32.49 -9.27
CA PRO A 6 6.87 31.30 -10.13
C PRO A 6 7.54 30.04 -9.57
N GLU A 7 8.39 30.16 -8.55
CA GLU A 7 9.03 29.02 -7.89
C GLU A 7 8.16 28.49 -6.75
N LEU A 8 7.61 29.40 -5.93
CA LEU A 8 6.63 29.08 -4.89
C LEU A 8 5.41 28.30 -5.44
N ASP A 9 4.89 28.70 -6.61
CA ASP A 9 3.76 28.02 -7.25
C ASP A 9 4.10 26.58 -7.65
N LYS A 10 5.34 26.34 -8.11
CA LYS A 10 5.80 25.00 -8.48
C LYS A 10 5.93 24.11 -7.25
N GLU A 11 6.53 24.63 -6.18
CA GLU A 11 6.66 23.89 -4.93
C GLU A 11 5.29 23.49 -4.37
N ALA A 12 4.31 24.41 -4.38
CA ALA A 12 2.96 24.13 -3.95
C ALA A 12 2.28 23.01 -4.76
N ILE A 13 2.45 23.01 -6.09
CA ILE A 13 1.94 21.96 -6.97
C ILE A 13 2.63 20.61 -6.68
N LEU A 14 3.95 20.60 -6.48
CA LEU A 14 4.69 19.38 -6.18
C LEU A 14 4.25 18.77 -4.85
N VAL A 15 4.09 19.57 -3.80
CA VAL A 15 3.60 19.10 -2.50
C VAL A 15 2.18 18.51 -2.61
N ALA A 16 1.29 19.16 -3.37
CA ALA A 16 -0.05 18.64 -3.60
C ALA A 16 -0.05 17.31 -4.38
N HIS A 17 0.84 17.20 -5.38
CA HIS A 17 1.03 15.98 -6.15
C HIS A 17 1.55 14.83 -5.28
N GLU A 18 2.60 15.06 -4.48
CA GLU A 18 3.20 14.05 -3.60
C GLU A 18 2.19 13.51 -2.58
N LYS A 19 1.40 14.40 -1.96
CA LYS A 19 0.33 14.00 -1.03
C LYS A 19 -0.69 13.09 -1.70
N THR A 20 -1.13 13.46 -2.90
CA THR A 20 -2.14 12.69 -3.64
C THR A 20 -1.59 11.35 -4.11
N TYR A 21 -0.35 11.34 -4.61
CA TYR A 21 0.33 10.13 -5.05
C TYR A 21 0.50 9.14 -3.90
N HIS A 22 0.89 9.61 -2.72
CA HIS A 22 1.03 8.75 -1.55
C HIS A 22 -0.30 8.16 -1.08
N ALA A 23 -1.36 8.98 -1.00
CA ALA A 23 -2.69 8.48 -0.67
C ALA A 23 -3.14 7.39 -1.67
N PHE A 24 -2.95 7.63 -2.97
CA PHE A 24 -3.22 6.64 -4.00
C PHE A 24 -2.39 5.37 -3.82
N ALA A 25 -1.09 5.49 -3.54
CA ALA A 25 -0.19 4.36 -3.36
C ALA A 25 -0.57 3.47 -2.16
N VAL A 26 -1.06 4.08 -1.07
CA VAL A 26 -1.58 3.35 0.11
C VAL A 26 -2.91 2.66 -0.24
N LEU A 27 -3.84 3.36 -0.90
CA LEU A 27 -5.12 2.78 -1.32
C LEU A 27 -4.94 1.61 -2.29
N LEU A 28 -4.00 1.73 -3.24
CA LEU A 28 -3.69 0.68 -4.20
C LEU A 28 -3.19 -0.59 -3.51
N ARG A 29 -2.33 -0.46 -2.49
CA ARG A 29 -1.85 -1.59 -1.69
C ARG A 29 -3.00 -2.26 -0.93
N TRP A 30 -3.91 -1.47 -0.35
CA TRP A 30 -5.11 -2.01 0.29
C TRP A 30 -5.99 -2.77 -0.72
N ALA A 31 -6.16 -2.27 -1.94
CA ALA A 31 -6.91 -2.94 -2.99
C ALA A 31 -6.23 -4.27 -3.41
N MET A 32 -4.92 -4.26 -3.63
CA MET A 32 -4.15 -5.47 -3.96
C MET A 32 -4.23 -6.53 -2.86
N LEU A 33 -4.15 -6.12 -1.58
CA LEU A 33 -4.27 -7.02 -0.45
C LEU A 33 -5.65 -7.70 -0.41
N HIS A 34 -6.73 -6.92 -0.52
CA HIS A 34 -8.08 -7.48 -0.52
C HIS A 34 -8.30 -8.42 -1.70
N LEU A 35 -7.79 -8.07 -2.88
CA LEU A 35 -7.87 -8.91 -4.07
C LEU A 35 -7.14 -10.24 -3.86
N ALA A 36 -5.93 -10.22 -3.30
CA ALA A 36 -5.18 -11.43 -2.97
C ALA A 36 -5.91 -12.32 -1.95
N VAL A 37 -6.48 -11.71 -0.90
CA VAL A 37 -7.23 -12.40 0.15
C VAL A 37 -8.49 -13.06 -0.41
N VAL A 38 -9.27 -12.32 -1.21
CA VAL A 38 -10.51 -12.83 -1.81
C VAL A 38 -10.22 -13.98 -2.77
N ILE A 39 -9.25 -13.81 -3.68
CA ILE A 39 -8.90 -14.86 -4.64
C ILE A 39 -8.40 -16.11 -3.90
N SER A 40 -7.48 -15.96 -2.94
CA SER A 40 -6.92 -17.11 -2.21
C SER A 40 -8.00 -17.82 -1.37
N GLY A 41 -8.82 -17.06 -0.65
CA GLY A 41 -9.90 -17.60 0.17
C GLY A 41 -10.95 -18.34 -0.66
N LEU A 42 -11.41 -17.75 -1.77
CA LEU A 42 -12.36 -18.39 -2.68
C LEU A 42 -11.77 -19.62 -3.36
N THR A 43 -10.47 -19.59 -3.69
CA THR A 43 -9.77 -20.74 -4.29
C THR A 43 -9.75 -21.91 -3.32
N VAL A 44 -9.35 -21.71 -2.06
CA VAL A 44 -9.34 -22.81 -1.09
C VAL A 44 -10.76 -23.26 -0.76
N TRP A 45 -11.73 -22.34 -0.71
CA TRP A 45 -13.12 -22.69 -0.45
C TRP A 45 -13.70 -23.60 -1.53
N PHE A 46 -13.60 -23.21 -2.80
CA PHE A 46 -14.33 -23.87 -3.89
C PHE A 46 -13.48 -24.83 -4.72
N ALA A 47 -12.17 -24.60 -4.84
CA ALA A 47 -11.29 -25.38 -5.72
C ALA A 47 -10.46 -26.44 -4.98
N THR A 48 -10.68 -26.64 -3.68
CA THR A 48 -9.98 -27.67 -2.89
C THR A 48 -10.94 -28.40 -1.93
N PRO A 49 -10.55 -29.58 -1.40
CA PRO A 49 -11.32 -30.25 -0.34
C PRO A 49 -11.38 -29.50 0.99
N GLY A 50 -10.72 -28.34 1.12
CA GLY A 50 -10.69 -27.54 2.35
C GLY A 50 -12.03 -26.89 2.72
N GLY A 51 -12.93 -26.71 1.75
CA GLY A 51 -14.28 -26.17 1.98
C GLY A 51 -14.29 -24.79 2.65
N PHE A 52 -15.42 -24.45 3.28
CA PHE A 52 -15.59 -23.12 3.90
C PHE A 52 -14.50 -22.77 4.91
N TRP A 53 -14.24 -23.66 5.86
CA TRP A 53 -13.29 -23.40 6.94
C TRP A 53 -11.85 -23.28 6.45
N GLY A 54 -11.45 -24.10 5.46
CA GLY A 54 -10.15 -23.96 4.81
C GLY A 54 -10.02 -22.62 4.09
N GLY A 55 -11.05 -22.19 3.37
CA GLY A 55 -11.11 -20.87 2.73
C GLY A 55 -11.00 -19.72 3.73
N LEU A 56 -11.76 -19.78 4.83
CA LEU A 56 -11.77 -18.75 5.86
C LEU A 56 -10.41 -18.61 6.55
N VAL A 57 -9.80 -19.72 6.96
CA VAL A 57 -8.46 -19.71 7.58
C VAL A 57 -7.42 -19.16 6.60
N THR A 58 -7.48 -19.57 5.34
CA THR A 58 -6.56 -19.07 4.30
C THR A 58 -6.71 -17.55 4.13
N ALA A 59 -7.94 -17.04 4.04
CA ALA A 59 -8.20 -15.61 3.92
C ALA A 59 -7.63 -14.82 5.11
N ILE A 60 -7.82 -15.29 6.34
CA ILE A 60 -7.29 -14.66 7.55
C ILE A 60 -5.76 -14.65 7.53
N VAL A 61 -5.12 -15.78 7.23
CA VAL A 61 -3.65 -15.88 7.21
C VAL A 61 -3.05 -14.95 6.16
N VAL A 62 -3.59 -14.95 4.93
CA VAL A 62 -3.11 -14.07 3.85
C VAL A 62 -3.33 -12.60 4.21
N PHE A 63 -4.47 -12.25 4.82
CA PHE A 63 -4.76 -10.89 5.24
C PHE A 63 -3.76 -10.40 6.30
N VAL A 64 -3.52 -11.20 7.35
CA VAL A 64 -2.57 -10.86 8.41
C VAL A 64 -1.16 -10.72 7.86
N ALA A 65 -0.71 -11.68 7.05
CA ALA A 65 0.62 -11.63 6.43
C ALA A 65 0.79 -10.40 5.55
N GLY A 66 -0.18 -10.09 4.69
CA GLY A 66 -0.12 -8.93 3.80
C GLY A 66 -0.28 -7.60 4.53
N TYR A 67 -1.10 -7.53 5.58
CA TYR A 67 -1.25 -6.33 6.41
C TYR A 67 0.08 -5.96 7.08
N TYR A 68 0.72 -6.89 7.78
CA TYR A 68 1.99 -6.63 8.47
C TYR A 68 3.17 -6.48 7.50
N GLY A 69 3.21 -7.27 6.43
CA GLY A 69 4.32 -7.28 5.47
C GLY A 69 4.32 -6.12 4.47
N MET A 70 3.14 -5.68 4.03
CA MET A 70 2.99 -4.67 2.97
C MET A 70 2.40 -3.37 3.49
N VAL A 71 1.19 -3.41 4.04
CA VAL A 71 0.43 -2.19 4.36
C VAL A 71 1.06 -1.43 5.52
N ARG A 72 1.25 -2.07 6.67
CA ARG A 72 1.80 -1.44 7.87
C ARG A 72 3.21 -0.90 7.64
N ARG A 73 4.00 -1.57 6.78
CA ARG A 73 5.35 -1.13 6.44
C ARG A 73 5.33 0.19 5.66
N GLU A 74 4.47 0.31 4.66
CA GLU A 74 4.43 1.49 3.80
C GLU A 74 3.84 2.71 4.52
N GLU A 75 2.83 2.51 5.38
CA GLU A 75 2.27 3.59 6.21
C GLU A 75 3.32 4.25 7.12
N GLN A 76 4.38 3.51 7.47
CA GLN A 76 5.47 4.01 8.30
C GLN A 76 6.63 4.60 7.49
N GLN A 77 6.62 4.49 6.15
CA GLN A 77 7.67 5.06 5.33
C GLN A 77 7.45 6.57 5.15
N SER A 78 8.47 7.35 5.46
CA SER A 78 8.47 8.79 5.20
C SER A 78 8.35 9.04 3.70
N LEU A 79 7.57 10.05 3.32
CA LEU A 79 7.43 10.51 1.94
C LEU A 79 8.78 10.90 1.31
N ASP A 80 9.69 11.46 2.12
CA ASP A 80 11.01 11.90 1.70
C ASP A 80 11.91 10.72 1.26
N PRO A 81 12.29 10.64 -0.03
CA PRO A 81 13.22 9.66 -0.61
C PRO A 81 14.59 9.59 0.05
N TRP A 82 15.03 10.72 0.60
CA TRP A 82 16.39 10.92 1.07
C TRP A 82 16.45 11.04 2.59
N ALA A 83 15.34 10.78 3.28
CA ALA A 83 15.28 10.78 4.74
C ALA A 83 16.29 9.77 5.32
N PRO A 84 17.16 10.21 6.25
CA PRO A 84 18.12 9.31 6.90
C PRO A 84 17.39 8.19 7.64
N GLY A 85 17.65 6.94 7.25
CA GLY A 85 17.01 5.75 7.84
C GLY A 85 16.02 5.01 6.93
N ARG A 86 15.73 5.52 5.71
CA ARG A 86 15.01 4.75 4.70
C ARG A 86 15.84 3.53 4.31
N LYS A 87 15.44 2.34 4.76
CA LYS A 87 16.00 1.08 4.26
C LYS A 87 15.58 0.93 2.81
N SER A 88 16.36 1.50 1.90
CA SER A 88 16.27 1.24 0.46
C SER A 88 16.69 -0.20 0.24
N VAL A 89 15.75 -1.11 0.45
CA VAL A 89 15.85 -2.41 -0.17
C VAL A 89 15.54 -2.11 -1.63
N LEU A 90 16.53 -2.28 -2.49
CA LEU A 90 16.32 -2.47 -3.92
C LEU A 90 15.06 -3.31 -4.17
#